data_AF-A0A6A6A7S4-F1
#
_entry.id   AF-A0A6A6A7S4-F1
#
_cell.length_a   1.000
_cell.length_b   1.000
_cell.length_c   1.000
_cell.angle_alpha   90.00
_cell.angle_beta   90.00
_cell.angle_gamma   90.00
#
_symmetry.space_group_name_H-M   'P 1'
#
loop_
_entity.id
_entity.type
_entity.pdbx_description
1 polymer ?
#
loop_
_entity_poly.entity_id
_entity_poly.type
_entity_poly.pdbx_seq_one_letter_code
_entity_poly.pdbx_strand_id
1 'polypeptide(L)'
;MGATQSQTEILPCQKSHNSYSPISTVEIPPTPSTPKNTSSPLQPLQTTALSPANDNAPPCFRFLDLPPELRNMVYKELMAVGKVFYTPDDYDIRNGSRFRDYDLFPKPELQLLRVCKQVHEEAESVYLSSNLFVLPIEWQRCHPFVKTRRPPIERHLCSSAGLSHIRKVSVAVDQKLSELSGYSFNDWKRDEAMRYTTRYAQKTDRQRFRKVHDSHLEDVYVRWANMFRNLQLFRGGLSHVEIDFTNAFCSIGDCRPIYSSPMRWIRSIKPKFIQVLGMLDMDEKQDFMEKAFFEGITHDELRYKYGLRFRKFGDGYH
;
A
#
# COMPACT_ATOMS: atom_id res chain seq x y z
N MET A 1 39.07 30.68 -16.04
CA MET A 1 38.28 29.44 -15.92
C MET A 1 38.24 29.06 -14.45
N GLY A 2 37.26 29.59 -13.70
CA GLY A 2 37.10 29.32 -12.28
C GLY A 2 35.87 28.43 -12.08
N ALA A 3 36.09 27.19 -11.65
CA ALA A 3 35.02 26.26 -11.34
C ALA A 3 34.39 26.64 -10.00
N THR A 4 33.15 27.11 -10.04
CA THR A 4 32.33 27.39 -8.85
C THR A 4 31.77 26.07 -8.32
N GLN A 5 32.28 25.61 -7.18
CA GLN A 5 31.70 24.48 -6.45
C GLN A 5 30.39 24.92 -5.80
N SER A 6 29.28 24.36 -6.27
CA SER A 6 27.97 24.51 -5.62
C SER A 6 27.93 23.58 -4.40
N GLN A 7 27.99 24.16 -3.21
CA GLN A 7 27.69 23.46 -1.96
C GLN A 7 26.17 23.39 -1.82
N THR A 8 25.61 22.18 -1.85
CA THR A 8 24.22 21.93 -1.50
C THR A 8 24.11 21.89 0.02
N GLU A 9 23.73 23.02 0.64
CA GLU A 9 23.38 23.07 2.07
C GLU A 9 22.11 22.25 2.30
N ILE A 10 22.23 21.15 3.04
CA ILE A 10 21.09 20.40 3.58
C ILE A 10 20.59 21.20 4.79
N LEU A 11 19.45 21.87 4.64
CA LEU A 11 18.81 22.62 5.71
C LEU A 11 18.47 21.69 6.90
N PRO A 12 18.83 22.07 8.14
CA PRO A 12 18.43 21.31 9.32
C PRO A 12 16.91 21.41 9.52
N CYS A 13 16.24 20.25 9.53
CA CYS A 13 14.84 20.11 9.93
C CYS A 13 14.67 20.68 11.35
N GLN A 14 14.13 21.90 11.46
CA GLN A 14 13.81 22.52 12.74
C GLN A 14 12.51 21.90 13.26
N LYS A 15 12.62 21.14 14.34
CA LYS A 15 11.49 20.48 15.00
C LYS A 15 10.52 21.53 15.57
N SER A 16 9.28 21.55 15.10
CA SER A 16 8.16 22.09 15.88
C SER A 16 7.94 21.16 17.07
N HIS A 17 8.11 21.68 18.28
CA HIS A 17 7.82 20.95 19.51
C HIS A 17 6.30 20.84 19.69
N ASN A 18 5.68 19.84 19.06
CA ASN A 18 4.33 19.42 19.44
C ASN A 18 4.41 18.56 20.70
N SER A 19 3.90 19.09 21.80
CA SER A 19 3.69 18.36 23.04
C SER A 19 2.61 17.29 22.82
N TYR A 20 3.04 16.04 22.63
CA TYR A 20 2.13 14.89 22.63
C TYR A 20 1.71 14.61 24.07
N SER A 21 0.40 14.71 24.34
CA SER A 21 -0.19 14.18 25.56
C SER A 21 -0.04 12.65 25.59
N PRO A 22 0.26 12.04 26.75
CA PRO A 22 0.36 10.60 26.87
C PRO A 22 -0.98 9.93 26.53
N ILE A 23 -0.93 8.92 25.67
CA ILE A 23 -2.07 8.08 25.30
C ILE A 23 -2.52 7.34 26.57
N SER A 24 -3.73 7.64 27.02
CA SER A 24 -4.38 6.90 28.10
C SER A 24 -4.46 5.42 27.76
N THR A 25 -4.02 4.60 28.71
CA THR A 25 -4.07 3.14 28.65
C THR A 25 -5.53 2.71 28.54
N VAL A 26 -5.96 2.28 27.36
CA VAL A 26 -7.30 1.74 27.14
C VAL A 26 -7.31 0.33 27.71
N GLU A 27 -8.11 0.12 28.77
CA GLU A 27 -8.40 -1.22 29.30
C GLU A 27 -9.03 -2.07 28.20
N ILE A 28 -8.39 -3.22 27.93
CA ILE A 28 -8.86 -4.20 26.95
C ILE A 28 -10.03 -4.95 27.59
N PRO A 29 -11.26 -4.86 27.05
CA PRO A 29 -12.37 -5.65 27.56
C PRO A 29 -12.13 -7.15 27.32
N PRO A 30 -12.65 -8.01 28.21
CA PRO A 30 -12.46 -9.46 28.11
C PRO A 30 -13.01 -10.01 26.79
N THR A 31 -12.22 -10.88 26.18
CA THR A 31 -12.50 -11.50 24.89
C THR A 31 -13.79 -12.34 24.97
N PRO A 32 -14.78 -12.14 24.08
CA PRO A 32 -15.96 -12.99 24.04
C PRO A 32 -15.57 -14.41 23.63
N SER A 33 -15.99 -15.38 24.45
CA SER A 33 -15.77 -16.81 24.25
C SER A 33 -16.30 -17.28 22.90
N THR A 34 -15.41 -17.91 22.13
CA THR A 34 -15.67 -18.47 20.80
C THR A 34 -16.82 -19.49 20.84
N PRO A 35 -17.83 -19.41 19.97
CA PRO A 35 -18.85 -20.43 19.86
C PRO A 35 -18.23 -21.74 19.35
N LYS A 36 -18.47 -22.84 20.09
CA LYS A 36 -18.09 -24.20 19.68
C LYS A 36 -18.83 -24.56 18.39
N ASN A 37 -18.10 -24.60 17.28
CA ASN A 37 -18.58 -25.14 16.02
C ASN A 37 -18.84 -26.66 16.17
N THR A 38 -20.09 -27.03 16.42
CA THR A 38 -20.60 -28.38 16.16
C THR A 38 -20.67 -28.58 14.66
N SER A 39 -19.63 -29.20 14.10
CA SER A 39 -19.57 -29.68 12.72
C SER A 39 -20.57 -30.83 12.53
N SER A 40 -21.75 -30.51 12.00
CA SER A 40 -22.66 -31.51 11.44
C SER A 40 -22.02 -32.14 10.19
N PRO A 41 -22.15 -33.47 9.97
CA PRO A 41 -21.61 -34.11 8.79
C PRO A 41 -22.31 -33.58 7.54
N LEU A 42 -21.53 -33.08 6.58
CA LEU A 42 -22.02 -32.72 5.24
C LEU A 42 -22.62 -33.97 4.58
N GLN A 43 -23.94 -33.99 4.40
CA GLN A 43 -24.58 -35.01 3.60
C GLN A 43 -24.14 -34.85 2.13
N PRO A 44 -23.88 -35.96 1.40
CA PRO A 44 -23.61 -35.90 -0.02
C PRO A 44 -24.82 -35.29 -0.73
N LEU A 45 -24.56 -34.26 -1.55
CA LEU A 45 -25.56 -33.67 -2.43
C LEU A 45 -26.11 -34.80 -3.32
N GLN A 46 -27.34 -35.22 -3.06
CA GLN A 46 -28.01 -36.19 -3.92
C GLN A 46 -28.23 -35.53 -5.26
N THR A 47 -27.50 -36.00 -6.27
CA THR A 47 -27.73 -35.67 -7.68
C THR A 47 -29.09 -36.22 -8.06
N THR A 48 -30.14 -35.44 -7.86
CA THR A 48 -31.50 -35.78 -8.29
C THR A 48 -31.46 -35.95 -9.80
N ALA A 49 -31.74 -37.18 -10.26
CA ALA A 49 -31.83 -37.50 -11.66
C ALA A 49 -32.82 -36.54 -12.34
N LEU A 50 -32.33 -35.85 -13.37
CA LEU A 50 -33.12 -34.96 -14.21
C LEU A 50 -34.35 -35.72 -14.72
N SER A 51 -35.52 -35.36 -14.21
CA SER A 51 -36.79 -35.82 -14.79
C SER A 51 -36.86 -35.40 -16.26
N PRO A 52 -37.45 -36.23 -17.13
CA PRO A 52 -37.58 -35.92 -18.55
C PRO A 52 -38.24 -34.55 -18.70
N ALA A 53 -37.53 -33.65 -19.39
CA ALA A 53 -37.90 -32.26 -19.56
C ALA A 53 -39.31 -32.19 -20.17
N ASN A 54 -40.18 -31.40 -19.54
CA ASN A 54 -41.49 -31.09 -20.07
C ASN A 54 -41.27 -30.25 -21.35
N ASP A 55 -41.58 -30.80 -22.53
CA ASP A 55 -41.32 -30.19 -23.85
C ASP A 55 -41.99 -28.82 -24.08
N ASN A 56 -42.81 -28.36 -23.13
CA ASN A 56 -43.50 -27.07 -23.15
C ASN A 56 -42.80 -25.98 -22.32
N ALA A 57 -41.60 -26.21 -21.77
CA ALA A 57 -40.87 -25.16 -21.07
C ALA A 57 -40.40 -24.07 -22.05
N PRO A 58 -40.58 -22.77 -21.73
CA PRO A 58 -40.06 -21.70 -22.56
C PRO A 58 -38.54 -21.87 -22.73
N PRO A 59 -37.98 -21.51 -23.91
CA PRO A 59 -36.57 -21.71 -24.20
C PRO A 59 -35.72 -21.05 -23.12
N CYS A 60 -34.98 -21.87 -22.36
CA CYS A 60 -34.06 -21.40 -21.35
C CYS A 60 -32.87 -20.75 -22.07
N PHE A 61 -32.69 -19.46 -21.84
CA PHE A 61 -31.59 -18.72 -22.41
C PHE A 61 -30.32 -18.95 -21.56
N ARG A 62 -29.20 -19.34 -22.20
CA ARG A 62 -27.94 -19.63 -21.49
C ARG A 62 -27.12 -18.37 -21.32
N PHE A 63 -26.41 -18.26 -20.21
CA PHE A 63 -25.56 -17.08 -19.93
C PHE A 63 -24.53 -16.79 -21.03
N LEU A 64 -23.91 -17.82 -21.60
CA LEU A 64 -22.92 -17.66 -22.68
C LEU A 64 -23.53 -17.29 -24.03
N ASP A 65 -24.85 -17.39 -24.19
CA ASP A 65 -25.55 -16.91 -25.39
C ASP A 65 -25.77 -15.38 -25.33
N LEU A 66 -25.44 -14.72 -24.21
CA LEU A 66 -25.44 -13.24 -24.11
C LEU A 66 -24.35 -12.65 -25.00
N PRO A 67 -24.57 -11.47 -25.58
CA PRO A 67 -23.47 -10.65 -26.08
C PRO A 67 -22.43 -10.37 -24.98
N PRO A 68 -21.13 -10.30 -25.32
CA PRO A 68 -20.06 -10.02 -24.35
C PRO A 68 -20.29 -8.76 -23.51
N GLU A 69 -20.95 -7.74 -24.07
CA GLU A 69 -21.26 -6.48 -23.39
C GLU A 69 -22.19 -6.71 -22.20
N LEU A 70 -23.24 -7.53 -22.38
CA LEU A 70 -24.17 -7.87 -21.31
C LEU A 70 -23.50 -8.76 -20.25
N ARG A 71 -22.63 -9.69 -20.66
CA ARG A 71 -21.82 -10.48 -19.71
C ARG A 71 -20.91 -9.57 -18.89
N ASN A 72 -20.26 -8.59 -19.51
CA ASN A 72 -19.42 -7.60 -18.83
C ASN A 72 -20.20 -6.73 -17.84
N MET A 73 -21.46 -6.40 -18.13
CA MET A 73 -22.33 -5.71 -17.16
C MET A 73 -22.59 -6.59 -15.94
N VAL A 74 -22.89 -7.88 -16.14
CA VAL A 74 -23.07 -8.84 -15.05
C VAL A 74 -21.78 -9.00 -14.23
N TYR A 75 -20.61 -9.13 -14.88
CA TYR A 75 -19.34 -9.22 -14.16
C TYR A 75 -19.04 -7.95 -13.35
N LYS A 76 -19.34 -6.76 -13.87
CA LYS A 76 -19.15 -5.51 -13.13
C LYS A 76 -20.00 -5.49 -11.87
N GLU A 77 -21.28 -5.84 -11.99
CA GLU A 77 -22.21 -5.87 -10.85
C GLU A 77 -21.71 -6.81 -9.73
N LEU A 78 -21.19 -7.98 -10.11
CA LEU A 78 -20.81 -9.02 -9.16
C LEU A 78 -19.37 -8.89 -8.63
N MET A 79 -18.48 -8.21 -9.36
CA MET A 79 -17.05 -8.17 -9.06
C MET A 79 -16.52 -6.78 -8.70
N ALA A 80 -17.18 -5.69 -9.08
CA ALA A 80 -16.69 -4.34 -8.84
C ALA A 80 -17.18 -3.79 -7.49
N VAL A 81 -16.52 -4.21 -6.41
CA VAL A 81 -16.85 -3.87 -5.02
C VAL A 81 -16.19 -2.58 -4.52
N GLY A 82 -15.49 -1.86 -5.39
CA GLY A 82 -14.82 -0.61 -5.07
C GLY A 82 -13.42 -0.82 -4.50
N LYS A 83 -13.30 -1.38 -3.28
CA LYS A 83 -12.01 -1.69 -2.64
C LYS A 83 -11.87 -3.18 -2.35
N VAL A 84 -10.71 -3.73 -2.69
CA VAL A 84 -10.35 -5.12 -2.38
C VAL A 84 -9.14 -5.10 -1.47
N PHE A 85 -9.32 -5.63 -0.27
CA PHE A 85 -8.27 -5.75 0.74
C PHE A 85 -7.60 -7.11 0.63
N TYR A 86 -6.26 -7.12 0.56
CA TYR A 86 -5.52 -8.34 0.82
C TYR A 86 -5.72 -8.75 2.27
N THR A 87 -5.79 -10.05 2.57
CA THR A 87 -6.09 -10.55 3.92
C THR A 87 -5.20 -9.84 4.94
N PRO A 88 -5.79 -9.00 5.80
CA PRO A 88 -5.03 -8.25 6.79
C PRO A 88 -4.43 -9.23 7.78
N ASP A 89 -3.21 -8.95 8.22
CA ASP A 89 -2.64 -9.65 9.36
C ASP A 89 -3.06 -9.00 10.69
N ASP A 90 -2.64 -9.59 11.82
CA ASP A 90 -2.96 -9.03 13.14
C ASP A 90 -2.42 -7.61 13.34
N TYR A 91 -1.37 -7.24 12.60
CA TYR A 91 -0.82 -5.89 12.68
C TYR A 91 -1.74 -4.91 11.97
N ASP A 92 -2.17 -5.23 10.75
CA ASP A 92 -3.12 -4.47 9.95
C ASP A 92 -4.44 -4.25 10.70
N ILE A 93 -4.96 -5.28 11.37
CA ILE A 93 -6.21 -5.18 12.15
C ILE A 93 -6.04 -4.26 13.37
N ARG A 94 -4.92 -4.39 14.10
CA ARG A 94 -4.72 -3.65 15.37
C ARG A 94 -4.27 -2.21 15.18
N ASN A 95 -3.49 -1.94 14.14
CA ASN A 95 -2.81 -0.65 13.93
C ASN A 95 -3.25 0.04 12.63
N GLY A 96 -3.84 -0.70 11.70
CA GLY A 96 -4.24 -0.19 10.41
C GLY A 96 -5.60 0.48 10.50
N SER A 97 -5.59 1.79 10.77
CA SER A 97 -6.72 2.65 10.42
C SER A 97 -7.21 2.43 8.98
N ARG A 98 -6.27 2.07 8.09
CA ARG A 98 -6.48 1.70 6.71
C ARG A 98 -7.43 0.51 6.49
N PHE A 99 -7.52 -0.38 7.48
CA PHE A 99 -8.40 -1.55 7.45
C PHE A 99 -9.60 -1.38 8.39
N ARG A 100 -9.79 -0.23 9.04
CA ARG A 100 -10.88 -0.04 10.01
C ARG A 100 -12.28 -0.32 9.44
N ASP A 101 -12.46 -0.06 8.15
CA ASP A 101 -13.74 -0.16 7.46
C ASP A 101 -13.78 -1.30 6.43
N TYR A 102 -12.82 -2.24 6.47
CA TYR A 102 -12.66 -3.25 5.42
C TYR A 102 -13.89 -4.17 5.28
N ASP A 103 -14.57 -4.41 6.40
CA ASP A 103 -15.79 -5.18 6.56
C ASP A 103 -17.05 -4.46 6.06
N LEU A 104 -16.98 -3.15 5.82
CA LEU A 104 -18.05 -2.39 5.15
C LEU A 104 -18.06 -2.58 3.64
N PHE A 105 -16.96 -3.06 3.05
CA PHE A 105 -16.88 -3.29 1.61
C PHE A 105 -17.44 -4.68 1.25
N PRO A 106 -18.33 -4.78 0.24
CA PRO A 106 -18.81 -6.06 -0.24
C PRO A 106 -17.66 -6.97 -0.70
N LYS A 107 -17.83 -8.28 -0.54
CA LYS A 107 -16.87 -9.25 -1.07
C LYS A 107 -17.20 -9.54 -2.55
N PRO A 108 -16.21 -9.54 -3.45
CA PRO A 108 -16.44 -9.87 -4.85
C PRO A 108 -16.78 -11.37 -5.00
N GLU A 109 -17.66 -11.71 -5.94
CA GLU A 109 -18.12 -13.09 -6.17
C GLU A 109 -17.11 -13.92 -7.00
N LEU A 110 -15.94 -14.19 -6.39
CA LEU A 110 -14.78 -14.82 -7.06
C LEU A 110 -15.02 -16.26 -7.55
N GLN A 111 -16.08 -16.93 -7.10
CA GLN A 111 -16.50 -18.24 -7.61
C GLN A 111 -16.77 -18.21 -9.13
N LEU A 112 -17.12 -17.05 -9.69
CA LEU A 112 -17.28 -16.89 -11.14
C LEU A 112 -16.00 -17.21 -11.91
N LEU A 113 -14.84 -16.89 -11.34
CA LEU A 113 -13.53 -17.18 -11.96
C LEU A 113 -13.25 -18.69 -12.07
N ARG A 114 -14.09 -19.54 -11.47
CA ARG A 114 -13.92 -21.01 -11.47
C ARG A 114 -14.91 -21.74 -12.38
N VAL A 115 -15.81 -21.02 -13.07
CA VAL A 115 -16.89 -21.63 -13.86
C VAL A 115 -16.35 -22.30 -15.13
N CYS A 116 -15.76 -21.53 -16.04
CA CYS A 116 -15.12 -22.03 -17.25
C CYS A 116 -14.05 -21.04 -17.74
N LYS A 117 -13.23 -21.46 -18.70
CA LYS A 117 -12.13 -20.64 -19.23
C LYS A 117 -12.59 -19.29 -19.79
N GLN A 118 -13.68 -19.29 -20.57
CA GLN A 118 -14.20 -18.05 -21.16
C GLN A 118 -14.67 -17.05 -20.09
N VAL A 119 -15.46 -17.51 -19.12
CA VAL A 119 -15.93 -16.65 -18.01
C VAL A 119 -14.75 -16.15 -17.18
N HIS A 120 -13.75 -17.00 -16.93
CA HIS A 120 -12.54 -16.61 -16.23
C HIS A 120 -11.81 -15.45 -16.93
N GLU A 121 -11.50 -15.60 -18.23
CA GLU A 121 -10.76 -14.60 -19.01
C GLU A 121 -11.50 -13.26 -19.09
N GLU A 122 -12.83 -13.30 -19.28
CA GLU A 122 -13.65 -12.08 -19.34
C GLU A 122 -13.78 -11.41 -17.95
N ALA A 123 -14.16 -12.18 -16.92
CA ALA A 123 -14.45 -11.66 -15.60
C ALA A 123 -13.18 -11.23 -14.82
N GLU A 124 -12.04 -11.91 -14.98
CA GLU A 124 -10.79 -11.56 -14.30
C GLU A 124 -10.34 -10.15 -14.70
N SER A 125 -10.40 -9.82 -15.99
CA SER A 125 -10.06 -8.47 -16.49
C SER A 125 -10.96 -7.39 -15.90
N VAL A 126 -12.27 -7.64 -15.83
CA VAL A 126 -13.25 -6.71 -15.21
C VAL A 126 -12.95 -6.53 -13.72
N TYR A 127 -12.74 -7.62 -12.99
CA TYR A 127 -12.42 -7.61 -11.57
C TYR A 127 -11.14 -6.81 -11.26
N LEU A 128 -10.05 -7.11 -11.97
CA LEU A 128 -8.75 -6.49 -11.73
C LEU A 128 -8.69 -5.00 -12.13
N SER A 129 -9.40 -4.61 -13.19
CA SER A 129 -9.35 -3.22 -13.68
C SER A 129 -10.32 -2.27 -12.97
N SER A 130 -11.42 -2.80 -12.43
CA SER A 130 -12.49 -1.98 -11.84
C SER A 130 -12.24 -1.62 -10.37
N ASN A 131 -11.58 -2.50 -9.62
CA ASN A 131 -11.37 -2.34 -8.18
C ASN A 131 -10.08 -1.61 -7.80
N LEU A 132 -10.08 -0.96 -6.64
CA LEU A 132 -8.90 -0.45 -5.94
C LEU A 132 -8.33 -1.54 -5.03
N PHE A 133 -7.11 -1.99 -5.32
CA PHE A 133 -6.45 -3.02 -4.54
C PHE A 133 -5.62 -2.41 -3.40
N VAL A 134 -6.00 -2.70 -2.17
CA VAL A 134 -5.33 -2.23 -0.95
C VAL A 134 -4.20 -3.19 -0.62
N LEU A 135 -2.99 -2.88 -1.08
CA LEU A 135 -1.82 -3.75 -0.92
C LEU A 135 -1.38 -3.82 0.55
N PRO A 136 -0.89 -4.99 1.02
CA PRO A 136 -0.39 -5.13 2.39
C PRO A 136 0.84 -4.27 2.63
N ILE A 137 1.19 -4.09 3.89
CA ILE A 137 2.45 -3.44 4.26
C ILE A 137 3.61 -4.30 3.74
N GLU A 138 4.67 -3.63 3.28
CA GLU A 138 5.80 -4.27 2.62
C GLU A 138 5.46 -5.14 1.39
N TRP A 139 4.35 -4.90 0.70
CA TRP A 139 3.94 -5.66 -0.50
C TRP A 139 5.04 -5.84 -1.56
N GLN A 140 5.99 -4.91 -1.65
CA GLN A 140 7.15 -4.99 -2.53
C GLN A 140 8.09 -6.16 -2.20
N ARG A 141 7.95 -6.75 -1.01
CA ARG A 141 8.66 -7.94 -0.52
C ARG A 141 7.91 -9.25 -0.80
N CYS A 142 6.77 -9.19 -1.46
CA CYS A 142 6.02 -10.36 -1.89
C CYS A 142 6.28 -10.67 -3.38
N HIS A 143 6.00 -11.89 -3.82
CA HIS A 143 6.00 -12.20 -5.25
C HIS A 143 4.80 -11.56 -5.96
N PRO A 144 4.94 -11.14 -7.22
CA PRO A 144 6.12 -11.23 -8.10
C PRO A 144 7.09 -10.02 -8.01
N PHE A 145 6.97 -9.17 -7.00
CA PHE A 145 7.73 -7.91 -6.90
C PHE A 145 9.17 -8.10 -6.39
N VAL A 146 9.41 -9.17 -5.63
CA VAL A 146 10.76 -9.54 -5.19
C VAL A 146 11.55 -10.19 -6.32
N LYS A 147 12.74 -9.63 -6.57
CA LYS A 147 13.78 -10.22 -7.44
C LYS A 147 15.01 -10.71 -6.65
N THR A 148 14.96 -10.73 -5.32
CA THR A 148 16.15 -10.91 -4.48
C THR A 148 16.46 -12.40 -4.20
N ARG A 149 17.69 -12.66 -3.77
CA ARG A 149 18.20 -13.98 -3.34
C ARG A 149 17.70 -14.42 -1.96
N ARG A 150 17.01 -13.55 -1.20
CA ARG A 150 16.42 -13.92 0.08
C ARG A 150 15.17 -14.73 -0.19
N PRO A 151 14.83 -15.73 0.65
CA PRO A 151 13.57 -16.44 0.49
C PRO A 151 12.45 -15.40 0.49
N PRO A 152 11.60 -15.39 -0.55
CA PRO A 152 10.45 -14.49 -0.60
C PRO A 152 9.59 -14.74 0.64
N ILE A 153 8.85 -13.71 1.09
CA ILE A 153 7.65 -14.00 1.87
C ILE A 153 6.80 -14.90 0.97
N GLU A 154 6.45 -16.11 1.42
CA GLU A 154 5.86 -17.21 0.61
C GLU A 154 4.50 -16.87 -0.04
N ARG A 155 4.06 -15.61 0.05
CA ARG A 155 2.78 -15.13 -0.42
C ARG A 155 2.91 -14.44 -1.78
N HIS A 156 2.28 -15.04 -2.79
CA HIS A 156 2.09 -14.42 -4.10
C HIS A 156 0.92 -13.43 -4.03
N LEU A 157 1.16 -12.15 -4.32
CA LEU A 157 0.10 -11.12 -4.27
C LEU A 157 -0.71 -11.10 -5.57
N CYS A 158 -0.05 -11.03 -6.72
CA CYS A 158 -0.72 -10.77 -7.99
C CYS A 158 -0.29 -11.78 -9.05
N SER A 159 -1.24 -12.40 -9.76
CA SER A 159 -0.98 -13.16 -10.98
C SER A 159 -0.31 -12.28 -12.05
N SER A 160 0.19 -12.90 -13.14
CA SER A 160 0.65 -12.17 -14.33
C SER A 160 -0.46 -11.30 -14.93
N ALA A 161 -1.71 -11.77 -14.87
CA ALA A 161 -2.90 -10.99 -15.22
C ALA A 161 -3.09 -9.81 -14.27
N GLY A 162 -2.90 -10.01 -12.96
CA GLY A 162 -2.87 -8.94 -11.95
C GLY A 162 -1.95 -7.78 -12.35
N LEU A 163 -0.68 -8.07 -12.70
CA LEU A 163 0.26 -7.04 -13.15
C LEU A 163 -0.18 -6.33 -14.44
N SER A 164 -0.95 -7.00 -15.30
CA SER A 164 -1.38 -6.48 -16.59
C SER A 164 -2.68 -5.68 -16.51
N HIS A 165 -3.60 -6.06 -15.62
CA HIS A 165 -4.96 -5.52 -15.56
C HIS A 165 -5.24 -4.63 -14.36
N ILE A 166 -4.49 -4.73 -13.26
CA ILE A 166 -4.66 -3.80 -12.13
C ILE A 166 -4.35 -2.38 -12.58
N ARG A 167 -5.30 -1.46 -12.31
CA ARG A 167 -5.21 -0.03 -12.65
C ARG A 167 -5.21 0.88 -11.43
N LYS A 168 -5.70 0.38 -10.29
CA LYS A 168 -5.91 1.18 -9.10
C LYS A 168 -5.29 0.45 -7.91
N VAL A 169 -4.35 1.09 -7.24
CA VAL A 169 -3.72 0.55 -6.03
C VAL A 169 -3.75 1.55 -4.90
N SER A 170 -3.87 1.04 -3.69
CA SER A 170 -3.59 1.77 -2.46
C SER A 170 -2.35 1.14 -1.84
N VAL A 171 -1.42 1.97 -1.36
CA VAL A 171 -0.22 1.55 -0.63
C VAL A 171 -0.07 2.34 0.67
N ALA A 172 0.42 1.70 1.71
CA ALA A 172 0.74 2.36 2.97
C ALA A 172 2.24 2.53 3.12
N VAL A 173 2.62 3.69 3.64
CA VAL A 173 3.96 4.03 4.04
C VAL A 173 4.03 3.78 5.55
N ASP A 174 4.56 2.62 5.93
CA ASP A 174 4.69 2.19 7.32
C ASP A 174 6.06 1.54 7.53
N GLN A 175 6.77 2.01 8.56
CA GLN A 175 8.13 1.55 8.90
C GLN A 175 8.17 0.69 10.16
N LYS A 176 7.03 0.38 10.78
CA LYS A 176 7.01 -0.37 12.04
C LYS A 176 7.33 -1.85 11.87
N LEU A 177 7.07 -2.43 10.70
CA LEU A 177 7.55 -3.78 10.34
C LEU A 177 9.01 -3.80 9.89
N SER A 178 9.62 -2.63 9.70
CA SER A 178 11.05 -2.56 9.44
C SER A 178 11.79 -2.90 10.72
N GLU A 179 12.40 -4.10 10.74
CA GLU A 179 13.46 -4.40 11.70
C GLU A 179 14.43 -3.21 11.73
N LEU A 180 14.76 -2.74 12.94
CA LEU A 180 15.80 -1.74 13.17
C LEU A 180 17.14 -2.31 12.72
N SER A 181 17.37 -2.32 11.41
CA SER A 181 18.60 -2.78 10.78
C SER A 181 19.66 -1.69 10.73
N GLY A 182 19.31 -0.47 11.15
CA GLY A 182 20.18 0.70 11.10
C GLY A 182 21.13 0.76 12.28
N TYR A 183 22.38 1.11 11.98
CA TYR A 183 23.45 1.44 12.93
C TYR A 183 23.88 0.32 13.88
N SER A 184 24.48 -0.72 13.30
CA SER A 184 25.13 -1.81 14.04
C SER A 184 26.41 -1.34 14.77
N PHE A 185 26.90 -2.18 15.68
CA PHE A 185 28.22 -1.99 16.31
C PHE A 185 29.35 -1.81 15.27
N ASN A 186 29.24 -2.43 14.09
CA ASN A 186 30.22 -2.27 13.02
C ASN A 186 30.17 -0.89 12.38
N ASP A 187 28.97 -0.29 12.25
CA ASP A 187 28.80 1.06 11.74
C ASP A 187 29.46 2.08 12.69
N TRP A 188 29.28 1.87 14.00
CA TRP A 188 30.00 2.64 15.02
C TRP A 188 31.52 2.48 14.91
N LYS A 189 32.05 1.24 14.85
CA LYS A 189 33.50 1.02 14.70
C LYS A 189 34.08 1.69 13.45
N ARG A 190 33.35 1.63 12.33
CA ARG A 190 33.73 2.29 11.08
C ARG A 190 33.83 3.80 11.25
N ASP A 191 32.90 4.39 12.00
CA ASP A 191 32.92 5.81 12.30
C ASP A 191 34.10 6.21 13.18
N GLU A 192 34.46 5.40 14.18
CA GLU A 192 35.65 5.66 15.01
C GLU A 192 36.96 5.58 14.22
N ALA A 193 37.01 4.74 13.19
CA ALA A 193 38.16 4.65 12.30
C ALA A 193 38.32 5.86 11.37
N MET A 194 37.25 6.62 11.11
CA MET A 194 37.29 7.80 10.24
C MET A 194 37.90 9.02 10.96
N ARG A 195 39.15 9.35 10.59
CA ARG A 195 39.98 10.41 11.19
C ARG A 195 39.38 11.83 11.17
N TYR A 196 38.40 12.08 10.31
CA TYR A 196 37.78 13.40 10.13
C TYR A 196 36.54 13.62 10.99
N THR A 197 36.12 12.63 11.78
CA THR A 197 34.93 12.75 12.62
C THR A 197 35.32 12.78 14.10
N THR A 198 34.64 13.61 14.89
CA THR A 198 34.74 13.55 16.37
C THR A 198 34.48 12.10 16.80
N ARG A 199 35.38 11.53 17.59
CA ARG A 199 35.25 10.15 18.07
C ARG A 199 33.90 9.98 18.75
N TYR A 200 33.27 8.82 18.60
CA TYR A 200 31.94 8.57 19.15
C TYR A 200 31.88 8.78 20.68
N ALA A 201 32.93 8.34 21.39
CA ALA A 201 33.08 8.57 22.82
C ALA A 201 33.04 10.05 23.23
N GLN A 202 33.45 10.96 22.34
CA GLN A 202 33.47 12.41 22.57
C GLN A 202 32.16 13.09 22.15
N LYS A 203 31.25 12.39 21.47
CA LYS A 203 29.94 12.93 21.10
C LYS A 203 29.02 12.99 22.30
N THR A 204 28.22 14.04 22.39
CA THR A 204 27.10 14.09 23.35
C THR A 204 26.02 13.08 22.96
N ASP A 205 25.17 12.67 23.90
CA ASP A 205 24.09 11.73 23.60
C ASP A 205 23.15 12.25 22.51
N ARG A 206 22.90 13.57 22.48
CA ARG A 206 22.14 14.21 21.39
C ARG A 206 22.80 14.04 20.02
N GLN A 207 24.13 14.16 19.94
CA GLN A 207 24.87 13.95 18.70
C GLN A 207 24.89 12.48 18.27
N ARG A 208 25.00 11.56 19.23
CA ARG A 208 24.91 10.11 18.97
C ARG A 208 23.53 9.75 18.46
N PHE A 209 22.47 10.22 19.14
CA PHE A 209 21.08 10.02 18.74
C PHE A 209 20.83 10.56 17.34
N ARG A 210 21.21 11.83 17.07
CA ARG A 210 21.05 12.42 15.73
C ARG A 210 21.73 11.58 14.66
N LYS A 211 22.94 11.08 14.92
CA LYS A 211 23.65 10.24 13.95
C LYS A 211 22.91 8.94 13.63
N VAL A 212 22.42 8.25 14.67
CA VAL A 212 21.62 7.02 14.52
C VAL A 212 20.33 7.33 13.76
N HIS A 213 19.64 8.39 14.16
CA HIS A 213 18.42 8.88 13.53
C HIS A 213 18.61 9.17 12.03
N ASP A 214 19.62 9.95 11.67
CA ASP A 214 19.90 10.31 10.27
C ASP A 214 20.23 9.06 9.45
N SER A 215 20.96 8.10 10.03
CA SER A 215 21.21 6.80 9.38
C SER A 215 19.91 6.02 9.13
N HIS A 216 18.97 6.02 10.08
CA HIS A 216 17.67 5.38 9.89
C HIS A 216 16.82 6.11 8.84
N LEU A 217 16.91 7.44 8.75
CA LEU A 217 16.19 8.20 7.73
C LEU A 217 16.66 7.86 6.31
N GLU A 218 17.97 7.63 6.11
CA GLU A 218 18.50 7.14 4.83
C GLU A 218 17.94 5.75 4.48
N ASP A 219 17.88 4.84 5.44
CA ASP A 219 17.27 3.52 5.24
C ASP A 219 15.78 3.63 4.88
N VAL A 220 15.04 4.49 5.58
CA VAL A 220 13.62 4.80 5.30
C VAL A 220 13.47 5.30 3.87
N TYR A 221 14.30 6.25 3.45
CA TYR A 221 14.32 6.79 2.09
C TYR A 221 14.52 5.70 1.04
N VAL A 222 15.54 4.86 1.21
CA VAL A 222 15.85 3.76 0.28
C VAL A 222 14.69 2.77 0.20
N ARG A 223 14.07 2.43 1.33
CA ARG A 223 12.90 1.53 1.37
C ARG A 223 11.70 2.13 0.63
N TRP A 224 11.37 3.39 0.87
CA TRP A 224 10.28 4.08 0.17
C TRP A 224 10.57 4.19 -1.33
N ALA A 225 11.79 4.57 -1.71
CA ALA A 225 12.22 4.61 -3.12
C ALA A 225 12.05 3.26 -3.82
N ASN A 226 12.44 2.17 -3.15
CA ASN A 226 12.27 0.82 -3.67
C ASN A 226 10.79 0.44 -3.81
N MET A 227 9.96 0.74 -2.79
CA MET A 227 8.52 0.50 -2.83
C MET A 227 7.86 1.23 -4.00
N PHE A 228 8.08 2.54 -4.12
CA PHE A 228 7.50 3.34 -5.20
C PHE A 228 8.04 2.96 -6.58
N ARG A 229 9.30 2.55 -6.70
CA ARG A 229 9.84 2.01 -7.95
C ARG A 229 9.11 0.74 -8.38
N ASN A 230 8.76 -0.13 -7.44
CA ASN A 230 8.05 -1.38 -7.76
C ASN A 230 6.62 -1.17 -8.27
N LEU A 231 6.02 0.01 -8.06
CA LEU A 231 4.73 0.35 -8.66
C LEU A 231 4.80 0.38 -10.21
N GLN A 232 6.00 0.54 -10.78
CA GLN A 232 6.21 0.46 -12.23
C GLN A 232 6.06 -0.97 -12.79
N LEU A 233 6.03 -1.99 -11.93
CA LEU A 233 5.86 -3.38 -12.36
C LEU A 233 4.42 -3.70 -12.79
N PHE A 234 3.45 -2.83 -12.48
CA PHE A 234 2.10 -2.89 -13.03
C PHE A 234 2.11 -2.43 -14.50
N ARG A 235 2.28 -3.40 -15.41
CA ARG A 235 2.57 -3.21 -16.84
C ARG A 235 1.49 -2.47 -17.61
N GLY A 236 0.23 -2.61 -17.19
CA GLY A 236 -0.85 -1.90 -17.86
C GLY A 236 -1.04 -0.45 -17.42
N GLY A 237 -0.17 0.06 -16.54
CA GLY A 237 -0.17 1.42 -16.04
C GLY A 237 -1.19 1.63 -14.93
N LEU A 238 -0.79 2.28 -13.85
CA LEU A 238 -1.71 2.63 -12.76
C LEU A 238 -2.41 3.95 -13.11
N SER A 239 -3.73 3.93 -13.20
CA SER A 239 -4.54 5.15 -13.39
C SER A 239 -4.85 5.85 -12.07
N HIS A 240 -4.87 5.12 -10.95
CA HIS A 240 -5.14 5.64 -9.61
C HIS A 240 -4.10 5.09 -8.63
N VAL A 241 -3.45 5.97 -7.88
CA VAL A 241 -2.56 5.59 -6.77
C VAL A 241 -2.98 6.31 -5.50
N GLU A 242 -3.40 5.54 -4.49
CA GLU A 242 -3.66 6.02 -3.13
C GLU A 242 -2.43 5.73 -2.26
N ILE A 243 -1.91 6.74 -1.55
CA ILE A 243 -0.75 6.62 -0.67
C ILE A 243 -1.16 7.05 0.73
N ASP A 244 -1.01 6.15 1.68
CA ASP A 244 -1.35 6.38 3.09
C ASP A 244 -0.10 6.65 3.92
N PHE A 245 0.02 7.87 4.44
CA PHE A 245 1.10 8.30 5.33
C PHE A 245 0.71 8.28 6.82
N THR A 246 -0.43 7.70 7.20
CA THR A 246 -0.92 7.72 8.59
C THR A 246 0.14 7.23 9.59
N ASN A 247 0.85 6.15 9.24
CA ASN A 247 1.90 5.54 10.07
C ASN A 247 3.31 5.78 9.51
N ALA A 248 3.53 6.87 8.76
CA ALA A 248 4.82 7.17 8.12
C ALA A 248 5.88 7.73 9.08
N PHE A 249 6.01 7.14 10.26
CA PHE A 249 7.03 7.49 11.24
C PHE A 249 8.40 6.94 10.82
N CYS A 250 9.48 7.59 11.25
CA CYS A 250 10.81 7.01 11.19
C CYS A 250 10.87 5.75 12.07
N SER A 251 11.87 4.89 11.88
CA SER A 251 11.98 3.64 12.65
C SER A 251 12.17 3.85 14.16
N ILE A 252 12.61 5.05 14.59
CA ILE A 252 12.74 5.43 16.01
C ILE A 252 11.40 5.95 16.58
N GLY A 253 10.48 6.37 15.71
CA GLY A 253 9.17 6.92 16.09
C GLY A 253 9.18 8.41 16.48
N ASP A 254 10.28 9.15 16.29
CA ASP A 254 10.39 10.54 16.75
C ASP A 254 9.99 11.60 15.71
N CYS A 255 9.89 11.23 14.42
CA CYS A 255 9.47 12.13 13.34
C CYS A 255 8.77 11.38 12.19
N ARG A 256 8.16 12.13 11.27
CA ARG A 256 7.55 11.63 10.03
C ARG A 256 8.26 12.24 8.82
N PRO A 257 9.16 11.51 8.14
CA PRO A 257 10.03 12.09 7.11
C PRO A 257 9.32 12.23 5.75
N ILE A 258 8.18 12.93 5.72
CA ILE A 258 7.37 13.13 4.50
C ILE A 258 8.18 13.83 3.40
N TYR A 259 8.98 14.84 3.78
CA TYR A 259 9.89 15.55 2.87
C TYR A 259 10.92 14.64 2.20
N SER A 260 11.27 13.50 2.82
CA SER A 260 12.17 12.53 2.23
C SER A 260 11.49 11.66 1.18
N SER A 261 10.16 11.64 1.08
CA SER A 261 9.47 10.74 0.15
C SER A 261 9.88 10.99 -1.30
N PRO A 262 10.39 10.00 -2.03
CA PRO A 262 10.75 10.18 -3.43
C PRO A 262 9.48 10.32 -4.27
N MET A 263 9.45 11.29 -5.18
CA MET A 263 8.29 11.62 -6.02
C MET A 263 8.48 11.27 -7.49
N ARG A 264 9.70 10.87 -7.90
CA ARG A 264 10.04 10.49 -9.30
C ARG A 264 9.12 9.43 -9.88
N TRP A 265 8.54 8.57 -9.04
CA TRP A 265 7.60 7.54 -9.48
C TRP A 265 6.36 8.13 -10.16
N ILE A 266 5.92 9.34 -9.80
CA ILE A 266 4.77 10.01 -10.42
C ILE A 266 5.01 10.18 -11.92
N ARG A 267 6.22 10.61 -12.32
CA ARG A 267 6.59 10.80 -13.74
C ARG A 267 6.80 9.48 -14.47
N SER A 268 7.29 8.46 -13.77
CA SER A 268 7.53 7.15 -14.36
C SER A 268 6.22 6.41 -14.64
N ILE A 269 5.25 6.51 -13.74
CA ILE A 269 3.98 5.78 -13.81
C ILE A 269 2.90 6.59 -14.52
N LYS A 270 2.92 7.93 -14.36
CA LYS A 270 1.97 8.89 -14.92
C LYS A 270 0.51 8.56 -14.54
N PRO A 271 0.20 8.42 -13.23
CA PRO A 271 -1.17 8.14 -12.81
C PRO A 271 -2.11 9.28 -13.19
N LYS A 272 -3.37 8.98 -13.49
CA LYS A 272 -4.37 10.04 -13.75
C LYS A 272 -4.85 10.69 -12.45
N PHE A 273 -4.77 9.95 -11.35
CA PHE A 273 -5.26 10.37 -10.05
C PHE A 273 -4.31 9.91 -8.95
N ILE A 274 -3.91 10.85 -8.07
CA ILE A 274 -3.13 10.59 -6.86
C ILE A 274 -3.96 11.01 -5.67
N GLN A 275 -4.11 10.09 -4.72
CA GLN A 275 -4.77 10.37 -3.45
C GLN A 275 -3.78 10.18 -2.31
N VAL A 276 -3.63 11.20 -1.47
CA VAL A 276 -2.74 11.19 -0.32
C VAL A 276 -3.59 11.19 0.95
N LEU A 277 -3.39 10.18 1.79
CA LEU A 277 -4.09 10.01 3.06
C LEU A 277 -3.13 10.21 4.23
N GLY A 278 -3.68 10.54 5.40
CA GLY A 278 -2.96 10.44 6.67
C GLY A 278 -1.94 11.55 6.95
N MET A 279 -1.96 12.65 6.20
CA MET A 279 -1.19 13.86 6.54
C MET A 279 -1.80 14.56 7.76
N LEU A 280 -0.96 14.93 8.72
CA LEU A 280 -1.40 15.47 10.01
C LEU A 280 -1.80 16.94 9.92
N ASP A 281 -1.01 17.75 9.21
CA ASP A 281 -1.16 19.20 9.17
C ASP A 281 -0.90 19.77 7.76
N MET A 282 -0.80 21.09 7.67
CA MET A 282 -0.49 21.78 6.43
C MET A 282 1.00 21.75 6.09
N ASP A 283 1.87 21.60 7.09
CA ASP A 283 3.31 21.59 6.90
C ASP A 283 3.72 20.30 6.19
N GLU A 284 3.18 19.14 6.58
CA GLU A 284 3.44 17.88 5.88
C GLU A 284 2.92 17.88 4.42
N LYS A 285 1.81 18.58 4.16
CA LYS A 285 1.32 18.76 2.80
C LYS A 285 2.26 19.64 1.99
N GLN A 286 2.75 20.72 2.60
CA GLN A 286 3.72 21.60 1.98
C GLN A 286 5.03 20.85 1.69
N ASP A 287 5.53 20.06 2.64
CA ASP A 287 6.70 19.19 2.46
C ASP A 287 6.54 18.25 1.26
N PHE A 288 5.37 17.61 1.13
CA PHE A 288 5.07 16.75 -0.02
C PHE A 288 5.14 17.53 -1.34
N MET A 289 4.54 18.74 -1.37
CA MET A 289 4.48 19.58 -2.57
C MET A 289 5.86 20.12 -2.95
N GLU A 290 6.65 20.61 -1.99
CA GLU A 290 8.01 21.10 -2.20
C GLU A 290 8.94 20.00 -2.67
N LYS A 291 8.83 18.80 -2.09
CA LYS A 291 9.60 17.65 -2.53
C LYS A 291 9.29 17.27 -3.98
N ALA A 292 8.01 17.27 -4.36
CA ALA A 292 7.61 17.03 -5.74
C ALA A 292 8.14 18.11 -6.69
N PHE A 293 8.09 19.38 -6.27
CA PHE A 293 8.64 20.52 -7.02
C PHE A 293 10.16 20.40 -7.22
N PHE A 294 10.91 20.03 -6.17
CA PHE A 294 12.35 19.79 -6.24
C PHE A 294 12.70 18.66 -7.23
N GLU A 295 11.83 17.67 -7.39
CA GLU A 295 11.96 16.59 -8.38
C GLU A 295 11.37 16.96 -9.75
N GLY A 296 11.04 18.24 -9.92
CA GLY A 296 10.63 18.91 -11.15
C GLY A 296 9.14 18.87 -11.43
N ILE A 297 8.30 18.35 -10.54
CA ILE A 297 6.84 18.25 -10.75
C ILE A 297 6.18 19.50 -10.18
N THR A 298 5.57 20.31 -11.04
CA THR A 298 4.95 21.56 -10.58
C THR A 298 3.65 21.30 -9.81
N HIS A 299 3.23 22.28 -9.01
CA HIS A 299 1.96 22.21 -8.29
C HIS A 299 0.77 22.06 -9.25
N ASP A 300 0.80 22.73 -10.40
CA ASP A 300 -0.23 22.63 -11.44
C ASP A 300 -0.26 21.24 -12.08
N GLU A 301 0.91 20.63 -12.34
CA GLU A 301 0.95 19.25 -12.81
C GLU A 301 0.33 18.30 -11.78
N LEU A 302 0.69 18.43 -10.49
CA LEU A 302 0.09 17.61 -9.45
C LEU A 302 -1.44 17.75 -9.42
N ARG A 303 -1.94 18.99 -9.42
CA ARG A 303 -3.37 19.26 -9.29
C ARG A 303 -4.17 18.85 -10.53
N TYR A 304 -3.76 19.30 -11.71
CA TYR A 304 -4.57 19.20 -12.92
C TYR A 304 -4.23 18.00 -13.79
N LYS A 305 -2.94 17.61 -13.86
CA LYS A 305 -2.51 16.47 -14.68
C LYS A 305 -2.59 15.15 -13.93
N TYR A 306 -2.21 15.14 -12.65
CA TYR A 306 -2.21 13.94 -11.81
C TYR A 306 -3.38 13.88 -10.82
N GLY A 307 -4.28 14.86 -10.85
CA GLY A 307 -5.51 14.86 -10.04
C GLY A 307 -5.27 14.77 -8.54
N LEU A 308 -4.17 15.33 -8.02
CA LEU A 308 -3.76 15.19 -6.62
C LEU A 308 -4.86 15.67 -5.67
N ARG A 309 -5.21 14.82 -4.70
CA ARG A 309 -6.09 15.17 -3.58
C ARG A 309 -5.50 14.71 -2.26
N PHE A 310 -5.52 15.60 -1.27
CA PHE A 310 -5.27 15.25 0.12
C PHE A 310 -6.61 14.99 0.81
N ARG A 311 -6.73 13.86 1.50
CA ARG A 311 -7.92 13.53 2.30
C ARG A 311 -7.50 13.51 3.77
N LYS A 312 -8.33 14.08 4.65
CA LYS A 312 -8.05 14.00 6.08
C LYS A 312 -8.35 12.60 6.59
N PHE A 313 -7.65 12.25 7.66
CA PHE A 313 -7.99 11.07 8.43
C PHE A 313 -9.44 11.17 8.94
N GLY A 314 -10.25 10.14 8.71
CA GLY A 314 -11.63 10.08 9.22
C GLY A 314 -12.69 10.74 8.34
N ASP A 315 -12.33 11.36 7.20
CA ASP A 315 -13.31 11.70 6.18
C ASP A 315 -13.84 10.36 5.60
N GLY A 316 -14.90 9.80 6.18
CA GLY A 316 -15.38 8.42 5.94
C GLY A 316 -15.48 8.06 4.46
N TYR A 317 -15.21 6.78 4.12
CA TYR A 317 -15.22 6.26 2.74
C TYR A 317 -16.65 6.20 2.16
N HIS A 318 -17.21 7.36 1.83
CA HIS A 318 -18.43 7.49 1.05
C HIS A 318 -18.13 7.81 -0.41
#